data_AF-A0A7C9EGG6-F1
#
_entry.id   AF-A0A7C9EGG6-F1
#
_cell.length_a   1.000
_cell.length_b   1.000
_cell.length_c   1.000
_cell.angle_alpha   90.00
_cell.angle_beta   90.00
_cell.angle_gamma   90.00
#
_symmetry.space_group_name_H-M   'P 1'
#
loop_
_entity.id
_entity.type
_entity.pdbx_description
1 polymer ?
#
loop_
_entity_poly.entity_id
_entity_poly.type
_entity_poly.pdbx_seq_one_letter_code
_entity_poly.pdbx_strand_id
1 'polypeptide(L)'
;NPLTTAHKMSQGVKEIRKKLDNIANDHTKFGFKLESKPILRRREESCSYVYVQDIIGREDDVDKIMHKLLDPDVKQDVSCLTIVGIGGLGKTTLAQLVYNDRSEERRVGEEGS
;
A
#
# COMPACT_ATOMS: atom_id res chain seq x y z
N ASN A 1 4.82 58.84 11.34
CA ASN A 1 3.45 59.08 11.85
C ASN A 1 2.86 57.74 12.32
N PRO A 2 2.77 57.49 13.63
CA PRO A 2 2.29 56.22 14.19
C PRO A 2 0.84 55.87 13.78
N LEU A 3 -0.02 56.87 13.61
CA LEU A 3 -1.43 56.69 13.25
C LEU A 3 -1.59 56.08 11.85
N THR A 4 -0.74 56.46 10.90
CA THR A 4 -0.80 55.90 9.53
C THR A 4 -0.31 54.46 9.49
N THR A 5 0.59 54.06 10.39
CA THR A 5 1.07 52.68 10.50
C THR A 5 -0.02 51.77 11.10
N ALA A 6 -0.66 52.22 12.18
CA ALA A 6 -1.79 51.51 12.79
C ALA A 6 -2.97 51.34 11.80
N HIS A 7 -3.27 52.36 11.01
CA HIS A 7 -4.32 52.29 9.99
C HIS A 7 -4.02 51.25 8.92
N LYS A 8 -2.78 51.19 8.41
CA LYS A 8 -2.35 50.19 7.43
C LYS A 8 -2.44 48.76 7.99
N MET A 9 -2.04 48.55 9.25
CA MET A 9 -2.15 47.24 9.90
C MET A 9 -3.62 46.82 10.06
N SER A 10 -4.50 47.74 10.47
CA SER A 10 -5.94 47.48 10.59
C SER A 10 -6.57 47.07 9.26
N GLN A 11 -6.21 47.75 8.17
CA GLN A 11 -6.63 47.36 6.83
C GLN A 11 -6.12 45.96 6.46
N GLY A 12 -4.85 45.65 6.76
CA GLY A 12 -4.28 44.33 6.51
C GLY A 12 -5.00 43.20 7.25
N VAL A 13 -5.31 43.40 8.54
CA VAL A 13 -6.08 42.43 9.34
C VAL A 13 -7.49 42.23 8.78
N LYS A 14 -8.14 43.30 8.31
CA LYS A 14 -9.45 43.24 7.68
C LYS A 14 -9.44 42.41 6.40
N GLU A 15 -8.40 42.52 5.58
CA GLU A 15 -8.25 41.72 4.35
C GLU A 15 -7.95 40.25 4.65
N ILE A 16 -7.12 39.94 5.66
CA ILE A 16 -6.88 38.55 6.10
C ILE A 16 -8.20 37.90 6.53
N ARG A 17 -9.01 38.61 7.34
CA ARG A 17 -10.30 38.10 7.80
C ARG A 17 -11.24 37.77 6.65
N LYS A 18 -11.38 38.67 5.66
CA LYS A 18 -12.20 38.42 4.47
C LYS A 18 -11.74 37.17 3.70
N LYS A 19 -10.43 36.97 3.55
CA LYS A 19 -9.90 35.78 2.87
C LYS A 19 -10.23 34.50 3.63
N LEU A 20 -10.12 34.51 4.96
CA LEU A 20 -10.49 33.36 5.80
C LEU A 20 -11.99 33.05 5.70
N ASP A 21 -12.84 34.07 5.75
CA ASP A 21 -14.29 33.91 5.60
C ASP A 21 -14.65 33.30 4.22
N ASN A 22 -13.98 33.75 3.15
CA ASN A 22 -14.15 33.17 1.82
C ASN A 22 -13.73 31.71 1.76
N ILE A 23 -12.59 31.34 2.35
CA ILE A 23 -12.12 29.94 2.40
C ILE A 23 -13.12 29.06 3.18
N ALA A 24 -13.65 29.55 4.30
CA ALA A 24 -14.65 28.81 5.08
C ALA A 24 -15.97 28.63 4.31
N ASN A 25 -16.41 29.67 3.60
CA ASN A 25 -17.60 29.62 2.75
C ASN A 25 -17.41 28.69 1.55
N ASP A 26 -16.25 28.72 0.90
CA ASP A 26 -15.94 27.81 -0.20
C ASP A 26 -15.87 26.36 0.30
N HIS A 27 -15.25 26.11 1.46
CA HIS A 27 -15.20 24.79 2.07
C HIS A 27 -16.59 24.19 2.30
N THR A 28 -17.54 24.99 2.83
CA THR A 28 -18.92 24.55 3.03
C THR A 28 -19.68 24.41 1.70
N LYS A 29 -19.50 25.34 0.77
CA LYS A 29 -20.15 25.36 -0.55
C LYS A 29 -19.75 24.19 -1.44
N PHE A 30 -18.47 23.82 -1.45
CA PHE A 30 -17.95 22.72 -2.24
C PHE A 30 -17.97 21.38 -1.51
N GLY A 31 -18.46 21.37 -0.25
CA GLY A 31 -18.61 20.16 0.53
C GLY A 31 -17.28 19.43 0.77
N PHE A 32 -16.17 20.17 0.87
CA PHE A 32 -14.89 19.58 1.24
C PHE A 32 -15.04 18.99 2.64
N LYS A 33 -15.23 17.69 2.71
CA LYS A 33 -15.27 16.99 3.99
C LYS A 33 -13.82 16.62 4.27
N LEU A 34 -13.23 17.21 5.32
CA LEU A 34 -12.04 16.65 5.91
C LEU A 34 -12.45 15.28 6.46
N GLU A 35 -12.28 14.25 5.64
CA GLU A 35 -12.30 12.87 6.09
C GLU A 35 -11.08 12.72 7.01
N SER A 36 -11.22 13.17 8.26
CA SER A 36 -10.39 12.77 9.38
C SER A 36 -10.68 11.31 9.68
N LYS A 37 -10.48 10.46 8.66
CA LYS A 37 -9.96 9.14 8.96
C LYS A 37 -8.66 9.46 9.70
N PRO A 38 -8.39 8.86 10.88
CA PRO A 38 -7.02 8.86 11.35
C PRO A 38 -6.18 8.48 10.14
N ILE A 39 -5.01 9.08 10.00
CA ILE A 39 -3.98 8.49 9.17
C ILE A 39 -3.69 7.15 9.86
N LEU A 40 -4.57 6.15 9.65
CA LEU A 40 -4.22 4.76 9.52
C LEU A 40 -3.05 4.89 8.61
N ARG A 41 -1.85 4.77 9.18
CA ARG A 41 -0.58 4.84 8.46
C ARG A 41 -0.81 3.89 7.30
N ARG A 42 -1.19 4.45 6.16
CA ARG A 42 -1.57 3.67 4.99
C ARG A 42 -0.20 3.18 4.62
N ARG A 43 0.09 1.95 5.03
CA ARG A 43 1.32 1.29 4.67
C ARG A 43 1.36 1.44 3.16
N GLU A 44 2.42 2.03 2.63
CA GLU A 44 2.56 2.14 1.19
C GLU A 44 2.22 0.78 0.60
N GLU A 45 1.25 0.79 -0.32
CA GLU A 45 0.80 -0.43 -0.95
C GLU A 45 2.03 -1.06 -1.60
N SER A 46 2.27 -2.33 -1.30
CA SER A 46 3.41 -3.01 -1.89
C SER A 46 3.16 -3.12 -3.39
N CYS A 47 4.11 -2.66 -4.21
CA CYS A 47 4.01 -2.79 -5.65
C CYS A 47 4.02 -4.28 -6.02
N SER A 48 3.16 -4.68 -6.95
CA SER A 48 3.00 -6.09 -7.38
C SER A 48 4.20 -6.61 -8.18
N TYR A 49 5.07 -5.73 -8.65
CA TYR A 49 6.23 -6.06 -9.48
C TYR A 49 7.41 -6.56 -8.63
N VAL A 50 7.93 -7.74 -8.99
CA VAL A 50 9.14 -8.33 -8.41
C VAL A 50 10.10 -8.71 -9.52
N TYR A 51 11.34 -8.24 -9.43
CA TYR A 51 12.42 -8.69 -10.31
C TYR A 51 13.02 -9.96 -9.74
N VAL A 52 12.49 -11.11 -10.16
CA VAL A 52 12.83 -12.44 -9.62
C VAL A 52 14.33 -12.75 -9.68
N GLN A 53 15.02 -12.23 -10.69
CA GLN A 53 16.45 -12.48 -10.92
C GLN A 53 17.36 -11.90 -9.84
N ASP A 54 16.92 -10.89 -9.09
CA ASP A 54 17.71 -10.28 -8.01
C ASP A 54 17.49 -10.97 -6.65
N ILE A 55 16.65 -12.01 -6.62
CA ILE A 55 16.30 -12.71 -5.38
C ILE A 55 17.06 -14.03 -5.32
N ILE A 56 17.75 -14.26 -4.21
CA ILE A 56 18.63 -15.40 -4.01
C ILE A 56 18.22 -16.12 -2.72
N GLY A 57 18.24 -17.46 -2.72
CA GLY A 57 18.13 -18.27 -1.51
C GLY A 57 16.71 -18.40 -0.97
N ARG A 58 15.71 -18.36 -1.86
CA ARG A 58 14.28 -18.49 -1.54
C ARG A 58 13.62 -19.71 -2.19
N GLU A 59 14.38 -20.50 -2.93
CA GLU A 59 13.92 -21.67 -3.67
C GLU A 59 13.25 -22.67 -2.72
N ASP A 60 13.93 -23.05 -1.63
CA ASP A 60 13.39 -23.95 -0.61
C ASP A 60 12.11 -23.42 0.07
N ASP A 61 12.04 -22.11 0.30
CA ASP A 61 10.87 -21.47 0.92
C ASP A 61 9.66 -21.52 -0.02
N VAL A 62 9.89 -21.27 -1.32
CA VAL A 62 8.87 -21.37 -2.36
C VAL A 62 8.37 -22.81 -2.48
N ASP A 63 9.27 -23.79 -2.59
CA ASP A 63 8.91 -25.21 -2.73
C ASP A 63 8.08 -25.71 -1.54
N LYS A 64 8.46 -25.35 -0.31
CA LYS A 64 7.71 -25.70 0.90
C LYS A 64 6.31 -25.10 0.91
N ILE A 65 6.16 -23.86 0.44
CA ILE A 65 4.86 -23.21 0.36
C ILE A 65 4.01 -23.86 -0.73
N MET A 66 4.57 -24.13 -1.90
CA MET A 66 3.86 -24.78 -3.01
C MET A 66 3.38 -26.18 -2.63
N HIS A 67 4.21 -26.99 -1.98
CA HIS A 67 3.80 -28.31 -1.48
C HIS A 67 2.61 -28.21 -0.51
N LYS A 68 2.55 -27.17 0.34
CA LYS A 68 1.43 -26.99 1.28
C LYS A 68 0.16 -26.50 0.59
N LEU A 69 0.29 -25.65 -0.42
CA LEU A 69 -0.85 -25.08 -1.15
C LEU A 69 -1.45 -26.07 -2.16
N LEU A 70 -0.62 -26.94 -2.73
CA LEU A 70 -1.00 -27.94 -3.72
C LEU A 70 -1.18 -29.34 -3.11
N ASP A 71 -1.30 -29.44 -1.78
CA ASP A 71 -1.49 -30.70 -1.08
C ASP A 71 -2.87 -31.30 -1.45
N PRO A 72 -2.92 -32.43 -2.19
CA PRO A 72 -4.16 -33.02 -2.65
C PRO A 72 -5.01 -33.61 -1.51
N ASP A 73 -4.44 -33.82 -0.32
CA ASP A 73 -5.15 -34.34 0.83
C ASP A 73 -5.99 -33.26 1.55
N VAL A 74 -5.84 -31.99 1.16
CA VAL A 74 -6.64 -30.87 1.68
C VAL A 74 -8.04 -30.91 1.08
N LYS A 75 -9.02 -31.33 1.90
CA LYS A 75 -10.43 -31.47 1.51
C LYS A 75 -11.25 -30.17 1.57
N GLN A 76 -10.61 -29.03 1.81
CA GLN A 76 -11.28 -27.74 1.96
C GLN A 76 -11.28 -27.00 0.63
N ASP A 77 -12.44 -26.48 0.22
CA ASP A 77 -12.58 -25.71 -1.03
C ASP A 77 -11.71 -24.44 -1.06
N VAL A 78 -11.35 -23.91 0.11
CA VAL A 78 -10.48 -22.74 0.26
C VAL A 78 -9.51 -22.97 1.41
N SER A 79 -8.21 -22.81 1.13
CA SER A 79 -7.13 -22.85 2.12
C SER A 79 -6.40 -21.50 2.18
N CYS A 80 -5.80 -21.19 3.33
CA CYS A 80 -5.06 -19.94 3.52
C CYS A 80 -3.74 -20.20 4.25
N LEU A 81 -2.64 -19.65 3.73
CA LEU A 81 -1.32 -19.70 4.34
C LEU A 81 -0.85 -18.28 4.67
N THR A 82 -0.51 -18.04 5.94
CA THR A 82 -0.05 -16.73 6.41
C THR A 82 1.46 -16.71 6.58
N ILE A 83 2.14 -15.70 6.01
CA ILE A 83 3.58 -15.47 6.18
C ILE A 83 3.81 -14.45 7.30
N VAL A 84 4.49 -14.85 8.37
CA VAL A 84 4.71 -14.03 9.59
C VAL A 84 6.21 -13.78 9.80
N GLY A 85 6.55 -12.61 10.37
CA GLY A 85 7.94 -12.25 10.69
C GLY A 85 8.15 -10.74 10.82
N ILE A 86 9.34 -10.34 11.24
CA ILE A 86 9.72 -8.94 11.46
C ILE A 86 9.69 -8.10 10.17
N GLY A 87 9.71 -6.77 10.30
CA GLY A 87 9.82 -5.85 9.17
C GLY A 87 11.12 -6.06 8.38
N GLY A 88 11.10 -5.80 7.07
CA GLY A 88 12.29 -5.92 6.21
C GLY A 88 12.68 -7.35 5.80
N LEU A 89 12.06 -8.39 6.35
CA LEU A 89 12.43 -9.79 6.09
C LEU A 89 12.09 -10.32 4.68
N GLY A 90 11.45 -9.51 3.84
CA GLY A 90 11.04 -9.94 2.49
C GLY A 90 9.78 -10.82 2.42
N LYS A 91 8.88 -10.74 3.42
CA LYS A 91 7.62 -11.53 3.42
C LYS A 91 6.77 -11.30 2.18
N THR A 92 6.60 -10.03 1.79
CA THR A 92 5.86 -9.67 0.58
C THR A 92 6.56 -10.20 -0.67
N THR A 93 7.89 -10.09 -0.72
CA THR A 93 8.71 -10.63 -1.80
C THR A 93 8.50 -12.14 -1.96
N LEU A 94 8.51 -12.91 -0.87
CA LEU A 94 8.26 -14.35 -0.90
C LEU A 94 6.84 -14.69 -1.39
N ALA A 95 5.82 -13.96 -0.91
CA ALA A 95 4.45 -14.14 -1.38
C ALA A 95 4.32 -13.91 -2.90
N GLN A 96 5.02 -12.91 -3.42
CA GLN A 96 5.04 -12.60 -4.85
C GLN A 96 5.81 -13.64 -5.66
N LEU A 97 6.89 -14.21 -5.13
CA LEU A 97 7.60 -15.32 -5.79
C LEU A 97 6.67 -16.53 -5.94
N VAL A 98 6.03 -16.95 -4.85
CA VAL A 98 5.08 -18.07 -4.85
C VAL A 98 3.93 -17.81 -5.83
N TYR A 99 3.34 -16.60 -5.80
CA TYR A 99 2.22 -16.25 -6.68
C TYR A 99 2.61 -16.26 -8.18
N ASN A 100 3.83 -15.84 -8.50
CA ASN A 100 4.33 -15.79 -9.88
C ASN A 100 5.03 -17.07 -10.32
N ASP A 101 5.19 -18.06 -9.43
CA ASP A 101 5.87 -19.31 -9.76
C ASP A 101 4.98 -20.13 -10.71
N ARG A 102 5.43 -20.23 -11.96
CA ARG A 102 4.74 -20.98 -13.03
C ARG A 102 5.09 -22.46 -13.01
N SER A 103 5.14 -23.08 -11.84
CA SER A 103 5.48 -24.52 -11.74
C SER A 103 4.45 -25.45 -12.38
N GLU A 104 3.29 -24.95 -12.84
CA GLU A 104 2.37 -25.67 -13.74
C GLU A 104 2.96 -25.90 -15.15
N GLU A 105 3.87 -25.04 -15.62
CA GLU A 105 4.43 -25.13 -16.99
C GLU A 105 5.64 -26.07 -17.08
N ARG A 106 6.25 -26.42 -15.93
CA ARG A 106 7.42 -27.33 -15.86
C ARG A 106 7.07 -28.82 -15.83
N ARG A 107 5.82 -29.21 -15.56
CA ARG A 107 5.42 -30.61 -15.41
C ARG A 107 4.85 -31.27 -16.67
N VAL A 108 4.61 -30.51 -17.74
CA VAL A 108 4.05 -31.04 -19.02
C VAL A 108 5.17 -31.47 -20.00
N GLY A 109 6.44 -31.42 -19.60
CA GLY A 109 7.60 -31.67 -20.48
C GLY A 109 8.27 -33.04 -20.36
N GLU A 110 7.88 -33.90 -19.41
CA GLU A 110 8.59 -35.16 -19.12
C GLU A 110 7.73 -36.43 -19.26
N GLU A 111 6.71 -36.41 -20.12
CA GLU A 111 6.07 -37.64 -20.62
C GLU A 111 6.23 -37.72 -22.14
N GLY A 112 7.40 -38.17 -22.58
CA GLY A 112 7.70 -38.26 -24.01
C GLY A 112 9.14 -38.65 -24.32
N SER A 113 9.60 -39.80 -23.80
CA SER A 113 10.61 -40.63 -24.47
C SER A 113 10.50 -42.08 -24.04
#